data_AF-A0A6C0KYY3-F1
#
_entry.id   AF-A0A6C0KYY3-F1
#
_cell.length_a   1.000
_cell.length_b   1.000
_cell.length_c   1.000
_cell.angle_alpha   90.00
_cell.angle_beta   90.00
_cell.angle_gamma   90.00
#
_symmetry.space_group_name_H-M   'P 1'
#
loop_
_entity.id
_entity.type
_entity.pdbx_description
1 polymer ?
#
loop_
_entity_poly.entity_id
_entity_poly.type
_entity_poly.pdbx_seq_one_letter_code
_entity_poly.pdbx_strand_id
1 'polypeptide(L)'
;MIKLPKINIEDTELQLTIGSILIFLFLMYRFDIKILVGMVVLFLYINHYTEFQGKLNKALFSKGKEKHYNYTIEKLFKRLRKYKKYNPKDYHQGLRYWKKFTNYLDHLANDQLIHTNHYFDKSQYYYDYSLKSFYNIVSSMNDKRLMKIIYINDSHTLEDLSSIIRELQEEGNNLLYNLSLRLNKQWKKNPHVVNKEIIYDHPHPVNTAQDKYSPNEYV
;
A
#
# COMPACT_ATOMS: atom_id res chain seq x y z
N MET A 1 -53.52 -23.11 40.88
CA MET A 1 -52.43 -22.36 41.51
C MET A 1 -51.11 -22.82 40.91
N ILE A 2 -50.42 -21.95 40.17
CA ILE A 2 -49.08 -22.23 39.63
C ILE A 2 -48.10 -22.15 40.81
N LYS A 3 -47.42 -23.26 41.12
CA LYS A 3 -46.35 -23.28 42.14
C LYS A 3 -45.08 -22.72 41.49
N LEU A 4 -44.69 -21.51 41.88
CA LEU A 4 -43.41 -20.94 41.47
C LEU A 4 -42.27 -21.62 42.24
N PRO A 5 -41.13 -21.90 41.60
CA PRO A 5 -39.96 -22.46 42.26
C PRO A 5 -39.41 -21.48 43.31
N LYS A 6 -38.93 -22.02 44.44
CA LYS A 6 -38.28 -21.22 45.49
C LYS A 6 -36.92 -20.74 44.96
N ILE A 7 -36.81 -19.44 44.72
CA ILE A 7 -35.55 -18.79 44.33
C ILE A 7 -34.68 -18.72 45.59
N ASN A 8 -33.49 -19.32 45.55
CA ASN A 8 -32.50 -19.19 46.61
C ASN A 8 -31.63 -17.95 46.34
N ILE A 9 -31.84 -16.89 47.13
CA ILE A 9 -31.19 -15.59 46.96
C ILE A 9 -29.72 -15.64 47.42
N GLU A 10 -29.30 -16.66 48.15
CA GLU A 10 -27.92 -16.82 48.63
C GLU A 10 -26.97 -17.44 47.59
N ASP A 11 -27.49 -17.89 46.45
CA ASP A 11 -26.69 -18.46 45.38
C ASP A 11 -25.88 -17.36 44.66
N THR A 12 -24.55 -17.47 44.73
CA THR A 12 -23.62 -16.48 44.18
C THR A 12 -23.69 -16.41 42.65
N GLU A 13 -23.97 -17.51 41.95
CA GLU A 13 -24.14 -17.50 40.49
C GLU A 13 -25.43 -16.80 40.08
N LEU A 14 -26.49 -16.99 40.87
CA LEU A 14 -27.78 -16.32 40.69
C LEU A 14 -27.68 -14.81 40.97
N GLN A 15 -26.92 -14.40 41.99
CA GLN A 15 -26.64 -12.99 42.27
C GLN A 15 -25.84 -12.32 41.15
N LEU A 16 -24.82 -13.00 40.62
CA LEU A 16 -24.00 -12.48 39.51
C LEU A 16 -24.80 -12.32 38.22
N THR A 17 -25.67 -13.29 37.91
CA THR A 17 -26.53 -13.22 36.73
C THR A 17 -27.59 -12.13 36.84
N ILE A 18 -28.27 -12.00 37.99
CA ILE A 18 -29.21 -10.90 38.23
C ILE A 18 -28.50 -9.55 38.19
N GLY A 19 -27.31 -9.45 38.80
CA GLY A 19 -26.49 -8.24 38.78
C GLY A 19 -26.10 -7.82 37.37
N SER A 20 -25.68 -8.77 36.51
CA SER A 20 -25.32 -8.45 35.12
C SER A 20 -26.52 -7.99 34.30
N ILE A 21 -27.69 -8.59 34.50
CA ILE A 21 -28.94 -8.20 33.85
C ILE A 21 -29.35 -6.78 34.27
N LEU A 22 -29.25 -6.46 35.56
CA LEU A 22 -29.57 -5.12 36.07
C LEU A 22 -28.63 -4.05 35.52
N ILE A 23 -27.33 -4.34 35.44
CA ILE A 23 -26.34 -3.44 34.84
C ILE A 23 -26.65 -3.25 33.34
N PHE A 24 -26.97 -4.33 32.62
CA PHE A 24 -27.32 -4.26 31.21
C PHE A 24 -28.60 -3.43 30.97
N LEU A 25 -29.63 -3.63 31.79
CA LEU A 25 -30.87 -2.85 31.74
C LEU A 25 -30.62 -1.37 32.09
N PHE A 26 -29.75 -1.10 33.06
CA PHE A 26 -29.34 0.27 33.40
C PHE A 26 -28.63 0.97 32.23
N LEU A 27 -27.75 0.26 31.52
CA LEU A 27 -27.09 0.78 30.32
C LEU A 27 -28.09 1.02 29.18
N MET A 28 -29.04 0.11 28.96
CA MET A 28 -30.14 0.28 28.00
C MET A 28 -31.01 1.50 28.32
N TYR A 29 -31.25 1.77 29.61
CA TYR A 29 -32.06 2.89 30.06
C TYR A 29 -31.35 4.24 29.90
N ARG A 30 -30.02 4.27 30.12
CA ARG A 30 -29.26 5.53 30.17
C ARG A 30 -28.79 6.02 28.80
N PHE A 31 -28.52 5.10 27.87
CA PHE A 31 -27.91 5.42 26.57
C PHE A 31 -28.92 5.41 25.43
N ASP A 32 -28.77 6.37 24.51
CA ASP A 32 -29.51 6.37 23.25
C ASP A 32 -29.20 5.12 22.42
N ILE A 33 -30.22 4.58 21.74
CA ILE A 33 -30.12 3.41 20.84
C ILE A 33 -28.96 3.56 19.84
N LYS A 34 -28.70 4.78 19.35
CA LYS A 34 -27.60 5.06 18.42
C LYS A 34 -26.22 4.79 19.05
N ILE A 35 -26.04 5.12 20.33
CA ILE A 35 -24.79 4.91 21.07
C ILE A 35 -24.58 3.41 21.32
N LEU A 36 -25.65 2.70 21.68
CA LEU A 36 -25.62 1.25 21.90
C LEU A 36 -25.27 0.48 20.63
N VAL A 37 -25.90 0.82 19.49
CA VAL A 37 -25.54 0.26 18.18
C VAL A 37 -24.09 0.59 17.84
N GLY A 38 -23.64 1.83 18.11
CA GLY A 38 -22.25 2.23 17.94
C GLY A 38 -21.25 1.39 18.74
N MET A 39 -21.55 1.09 20.00
CA MET A 39 -20.71 0.23 20.85
C MET A 39 -20.65 -1.21 20.33
N VAL A 40 -21.77 -1.76 19.85
CA VAL A 40 -21.79 -3.11 19.25
C VAL A 40 -20.96 -3.15 17.97
N VAL A 41 -21.09 -2.14 17.10
CA VAL A 41 -20.29 -2.04 15.87
C VAL A 41 -18.81 -1.89 16.20
N LEU A 42 -18.46 -1.08 17.20
CA LEU A 42 -17.07 -0.90 17.65
C LEU A 42 -16.49 -2.19 18.25
N PHE A 43 -17.28 -2.91 19.04
CA PHE A 43 -16.89 -4.20 19.61
C PHE A 43 -16.65 -5.26 18.53
N LEU A 44 -17.55 -5.35 17.54
CA LEU A 44 -17.36 -6.22 16.38
C LEU A 44 -16.13 -5.80 15.56
N TYR A 45 -15.92 -4.50 15.37
CA TYR A 45 -14.75 -3.97 14.67
C TYR A 45 -13.46 -4.36 15.38
N ILE A 46 -13.36 -4.18 16.70
CA ILE A 46 -12.18 -4.51 17.50
C ILE A 46 -11.93 -6.02 17.50
N ASN A 47 -12.96 -6.84 17.72
CA ASN A 47 -12.81 -8.29 17.82
C ASN A 47 -12.48 -8.95 16.48
N HIS A 48 -13.07 -8.48 15.39
CA HIS A 48 -12.75 -8.96 14.05
C HIS A 48 -11.65 -8.15 13.37
N TYR A 49 -11.02 -7.18 14.04
CA TYR A 49 -9.98 -6.33 13.44
C TYR A 49 -8.80 -7.15 12.90
N THR A 50 -8.35 -8.14 13.68
CA THR A 50 -7.22 -9.00 13.35
C THR A 50 -7.53 -9.95 12.20
N GLU A 51 -8.73 -10.55 12.18
CA GLU A 51 -9.22 -11.36 11.07
C GLU A 51 -9.48 -10.53 9.81
N PHE A 52 -9.98 -9.31 9.96
CA PHE A 52 -10.26 -8.40 8.86
C PHE A 52 -8.96 -7.95 8.19
N GLN A 53 -7.95 -7.54 8.97
CA GLN A 53 -6.61 -7.25 8.46
C GLN A 53 -5.94 -8.48 7.82
N GLY A 54 -6.13 -9.67 8.41
CA GLY A 54 -5.65 -10.94 7.83
C GLY A 54 -6.29 -11.24 6.48
N LYS A 55 -7.62 -11.06 6.35
CA LYS A 55 -8.37 -11.24 5.10
C LYS A 55 -8.08 -10.16 4.06
N LEU A 56 -7.87 -8.90 4.47
CA LEU A 56 -7.50 -7.79 3.58
C LEU A 56 -6.10 -7.99 3.00
N ASN A 57 -5.11 -8.32 3.85
CA ASN A 57 -3.77 -8.69 3.38
C ASN A 57 -3.82 -9.91 2.47
N LYS A 58 -4.60 -10.94 2.84
CA LYS A 58 -4.74 -12.12 2.00
C LYS A 58 -5.45 -11.80 0.68
N ALA A 59 -6.44 -10.92 0.63
CA ALA A 59 -7.14 -10.54 -0.59
C ALA A 59 -6.30 -9.63 -1.51
N LEU A 60 -5.46 -8.76 -0.93
CA LEU A 60 -4.49 -7.94 -1.67
C LEU A 60 -3.38 -8.79 -2.31
N PHE A 61 -3.06 -9.96 -1.73
CA PHE A 61 -1.94 -10.80 -2.15
C PHE A 61 -2.33 -12.24 -2.53
N SER A 62 -3.63 -12.58 -2.61
CA SER A 62 -4.07 -13.94 -2.94
C SER A 62 -3.93 -14.19 -4.43
N LYS A 63 -3.08 -15.17 -4.75
CA LYS A 63 -2.94 -15.84 -6.05
C LYS A 63 -4.30 -16.11 -6.72
N GLY A 64 -4.67 -15.21 -7.61
CA GLY A 64 -5.56 -15.48 -8.75
C GLY A 64 -4.71 -15.40 -10.00
N LYS A 65 -4.63 -16.50 -10.75
CA LYS A 65 -4.03 -16.52 -12.09
C LYS A 65 -4.66 -15.38 -12.90
N GLU A 66 -3.81 -14.49 -13.40
CA GLU A 66 -4.17 -13.34 -14.25
C GLU A 66 -5.05 -12.26 -13.62
N LYS A 67 -4.43 -11.39 -12.80
CA LYS A 67 -4.69 -9.93 -12.74
C LYS A 67 -3.62 -9.27 -11.85
N HIS A 68 -2.43 -9.06 -12.40
CA HIS A 68 -1.24 -8.55 -11.68
C HIS A 68 -1.28 -7.05 -11.33
N TYR A 69 -2.44 -6.38 -11.37
CA TYR A 69 -2.51 -4.94 -11.11
C TYR A 69 -3.72 -4.55 -10.27
N ASN A 70 -3.49 -3.65 -9.31
CA ASN A 70 -4.54 -2.81 -8.73
C ASN A 70 -5.29 -2.13 -9.89
N TYR A 71 -6.62 -2.05 -9.80
CA TYR A 71 -7.48 -1.38 -10.79
C TYR A 71 -6.98 0.04 -11.13
N THR A 72 -6.43 0.74 -10.14
CA THR A 72 -5.78 2.06 -10.31
C THR A 72 -4.62 2.02 -11.29
N ILE A 73 -3.67 1.08 -11.10
CA ILE A 73 -2.48 0.94 -11.96
C ILE A 73 -2.89 0.57 -13.41
N GLU A 74 -3.88 -0.30 -13.58
CA GLU A 74 -4.38 -0.64 -14.91
C GLU A 74 -4.98 0.59 -15.62
N LYS A 75 -5.75 1.40 -14.89
CA LYS A 75 -6.31 2.67 -15.39
C LYS A 75 -5.20 3.66 -15.77
N LEU A 76 -4.14 3.76 -14.96
CA LEU A 76 -2.97 4.58 -15.26
C LEU A 76 -2.26 4.11 -16.53
N PHE A 77 -2.04 2.80 -16.72
CA PHE A 77 -1.45 2.30 -17.96
C PHE A 77 -2.32 2.52 -19.20
N LYS A 78 -3.65 2.43 -19.07
CA LYS A 78 -4.56 2.79 -20.16
C LYS A 78 -4.41 4.26 -20.56
N ARG A 79 -4.29 5.18 -19.58
CA ARG A 79 -4.01 6.61 -19.84
C ARG A 79 -2.63 6.80 -20.47
N LEU A 80 -1.61 6.14 -19.93
CA LEU A 80 -0.21 6.21 -20.38
C LEU A 80 -0.02 5.73 -21.82
N ARG A 81 -0.81 4.75 -22.27
CA ARG A 81 -0.76 4.17 -23.62
C ARG A 81 -0.86 5.22 -24.73
N LYS A 82 -1.60 6.31 -24.52
CA LYS A 82 -1.76 7.41 -25.49
C LYS A 82 -0.42 8.08 -25.84
N TYR A 83 0.56 8.01 -24.93
CA TYR A 83 1.86 8.66 -25.07
C TYR A 83 2.93 7.75 -25.71
N LYS A 84 2.61 6.47 -25.96
CA LYS A 84 3.50 5.52 -26.63
C LYS A 84 4.08 6.07 -27.94
N LYS A 85 3.30 6.82 -28.70
CA LYS A 85 3.70 7.39 -30.01
C LYS A 85 4.91 8.33 -29.92
N TYR A 86 5.17 8.93 -28.77
CA TYR A 86 6.25 9.89 -28.61
C TYR A 86 7.61 9.21 -28.44
N ASN A 87 7.64 8.10 -27.68
CA ASN A 87 8.83 7.26 -27.53
C ASN A 87 8.42 5.80 -27.25
N PRO A 88 8.22 4.98 -28.31
CA PRO A 88 7.75 3.61 -28.17
C PRO A 88 8.74 2.71 -27.42
N LYS A 89 10.04 2.96 -27.59
CA LYS A 89 11.12 2.19 -26.94
C LYS A 89 11.01 2.33 -25.42
N ASP A 90 11.01 3.56 -24.92
CA ASP A 90 10.95 3.82 -23.49
C ASP A 90 9.60 3.43 -22.89
N TYR A 91 8.50 3.56 -23.64
CA TYR A 91 7.19 3.03 -23.22
C TYR A 91 7.23 1.52 -22.98
N HIS A 92 7.76 0.74 -23.94
CA HIS A 92 7.86 -0.71 -23.80
C HIS A 92 8.85 -1.12 -22.72
N GLN A 93 9.95 -0.37 -22.59
CA GLN A 93 10.96 -0.60 -21.56
C GLN A 93 10.38 -0.36 -20.15
N GLY A 94 9.63 0.73 -19.96
CA GLY A 94 8.94 1.03 -18.72
C GLY A 94 7.98 -0.09 -18.34
N LEU A 95 7.07 -0.49 -19.24
CA LEU A 95 6.15 -1.60 -18.98
C LEU A 95 6.87 -2.93 -18.64
N ARG A 96 7.98 -3.22 -19.33
CA ARG A 96 8.77 -4.43 -19.07
C ARG A 96 9.38 -4.40 -17.67
N TYR A 97 9.92 -3.27 -17.25
CA TYR A 97 10.50 -3.12 -15.92
C TYR A 97 9.42 -3.10 -14.83
N TRP A 98 8.28 -2.46 -15.07
CA TRP A 98 7.15 -2.52 -14.16
C TRP A 98 6.66 -3.97 -13.94
N LYS A 99 6.57 -4.76 -15.01
CA LYS A 99 6.22 -6.19 -14.91
C LYS A 99 7.25 -6.96 -14.06
N LYS A 100 8.53 -6.65 -14.19
CA LYS A 100 9.56 -7.26 -13.32
C LYS A 100 9.37 -6.82 -11.87
N PHE A 101 9.15 -5.53 -11.63
CA PHE A 101 8.83 -5.00 -10.30
C PHE A 101 7.67 -5.78 -9.66
N THR A 102 6.53 -5.92 -10.33
CA THR A 102 5.38 -6.67 -9.78
C THR A 102 5.69 -8.14 -9.54
N ASN A 103 6.43 -8.80 -10.44
CA ASN A 103 6.82 -10.19 -10.24
C ASN A 103 7.67 -10.37 -8.96
N TYR A 104 8.60 -9.44 -8.68
CA TYR A 104 9.40 -9.48 -7.45
C TYR A 104 8.56 -9.18 -6.21
N LEU A 105 7.56 -8.29 -6.30
CA LEU A 105 6.59 -8.10 -5.22
C LEU A 105 5.80 -9.39 -4.94
N ASP A 106 5.37 -10.10 -5.98
CA ASP A 106 4.64 -11.37 -5.85
C ASP A 106 5.50 -12.46 -5.18
N HIS A 107 6.80 -12.49 -5.45
CA HIS A 107 7.73 -13.36 -4.73
C HIS A 107 7.83 -13.01 -3.25
N LEU A 108 7.91 -11.71 -2.94
CA LEU A 108 7.98 -11.19 -1.57
C LEU A 108 6.66 -11.39 -0.79
N ALA A 109 5.55 -11.65 -1.48
CA ALA A 109 4.27 -12.05 -0.89
C ALA A 109 4.26 -13.46 -0.30
N ASN A 110 5.27 -14.29 -0.58
CA ASN A 110 5.41 -15.60 0.04
C ASN A 110 6.08 -15.51 1.42
N ASP A 111 5.34 -15.85 2.48
CA ASP A 111 5.81 -15.84 3.86
C ASP A 111 6.92 -16.88 4.16
N GLN A 112 7.16 -17.83 3.26
CA GLN A 112 8.23 -18.83 3.40
C GLN A 112 9.58 -18.37 2.82
N LEU A 113 9.66 -17.16 2.26
CA LEU A 113 10.87 -16.67 1.62
C LEU A 113 11.93 -16.28 2.65
N ILE A 114 13.11 -16.93 2.59
CA ILE A 114 14.20 -16.68 3.55
C ILE A 114 15.01 -15.43 3.18
N HIS A 115 15.22 -15.13 1.89
CA HIS A 115 16.11 -14.05 1.44
C HIS A 115 15.35 -12.80 0.99
N THR A 116 14.57 -12.18 1.86
CA THR A 116 13.62 -11.12 1.46
C THR A 116 14.31 -9.84 1.00
N ASN A 117 15.43 -9.44 1.62
CA ASN A 117 16.13 -8.19 1.25
C ASN A 117 16.57 -8.15 -0.21
N HIS A 118 17.13 -9.25 -0.74
CA HIS A 118 17.58 -9.27 -2.14
C HIS A 118 16.43 -9.03 -3.12
N TYR A 119 15.27 -9.66 -2.88
CA TYR A 119 14.11 -9.47 -3.74
C TYR A 119 13.54 -8.06 -3.59
N PHE A 120 13.60 -7.46 -2.39
CA PHE A 120 13.18 -6.09 -2.15
C PHE A 120 14.08 -5.08 -2.89
N ASP A 121 15.39 -5.24 -2.80
CA ASP A 121 16.35 -4.38 -3.53
C ASP A 121 16.14 -4.48 -5.04
N LYS A 122 15.86 -5.70 -5.55
CA LYS A 122 15.54 -5.93 -6.96
C LYS A 122 14.20 -5.31 -7.37
N SER A 123 13.17 -5.38 -6.52
CA SER A 123 11.87 -4.78 -6.83
C SER A 123 12.01 -3.25 -6.92
N GLN A 124 12.69 -2.62 -5.96
CA GLN A 124 12.98 -1.19 -5.98
C GLN A 124 13.78 -0.79 -7.24
N TYR A 125 14.84 -1.53 -7.57
CA TYR A 125 15.62 -1.29 -8.78
C TYR A 125 14.75 -1.30 -10.05
N TYR A 126 13.88 -2.30 -10.22
CA TYR A 126 13.03 -2.38 -11.41
C TYR A 126 11.94 -1.31 -11.43
N TYR A 127 11.43 -0.92 -10.28
CA TYR A 127 10.50 0.18 -10.14
C TYR A 127 11.13 1.52 -10.57
N ASP A 128 12.33 1.84 -10.06
CA ASP A 128 13.05 3.07 -10.41
C ASP A 128 13.35 3.14 -11.91
N TYR A 129 13.81 2.04 -12.50
CA TYR A 129 14.08 1.96 -13.94
C TYR A 129 12.80 2.08 -14.78
N SER A 130 11.67 1.58 -14.28
CA SER A 130 10.38 1.76 -14.92
C SER A 130 9.99 3.23 -14.96
N LEU A 131 10.04 3.92 -13.81
CA LEU A 131 9.72 5.35 -13.72
C LEU A 131 10.64 6.19 -14.58
N LYS A 132 11.96 5.94 -14.52
CA LYS A 132 12.94 6.60 -15.38
C LYS A 132 12.59 6.47 -16.86
N SER A 133 12.21 5.27 -17.30
CA SER A 133 11.80 5.05 -18.69
C SER A 133 10.54 5.85 -19.04
N PHE A 134 9.55 5.93 -18.15
CA PHE A 134 8.36 6.75 -18.40
C PHE A 134 8.66 8.25 -18.40
N TYR A 135 9.52 8.74 -17.51
CA TYR A 135 9.95 10.15 -17.49
C TYR A 135 10.75 10.52 -18.76
N ASN A 136 11.53 9.61 -19.34
CA ASN A 136 12.19 9.86 -20.62
C ASN A 136 11.20 10.13 -21.77
N ILE A 137 9.96 9.61 -21.68
CA ILE A 137 8.90 9.94 -22.64
C ILE A 137 8.52 11.42 -22.52
N VAL A 138 8.47 11.97 -21.30
CA VAL A 138 8.22 13.40 -21.04
C VAL A 138 9.32 14.24 -21.69
N SER A 139 10.59 13.88 -21.49
CA SER A 139 11.73 14.57 -22.11
C SER A 139 11.66 14.52 -23.65
N SER A 140 11.36 13.35 -24.21
CA SER A 140 11.20 13.16 -25.66
C SER A 140 10.04 13.97 -26.24
N MET A 141 8.98 14.19 -25.43
CA MET A 141 7.89 15.08 -25.79
C MET A 141 8.32 16.53 -25.75
N ASN A 142 9.12 16.94 -24.76
CA ASN A 142 9.62 18.31 -24.65
C ASN A 142 10.46 18.69 -25.86
N ASP A 143 11.36 17.82 -26.33
CA ASP A 143 12.19 18.08 -27.51
C ASP A 143 11.35 18.22 -28.79
N LYS A 144 10.37 17.31 -28.98
CA LYS A 144 9.42 17.37 -30.11
C LYS A 144 8.46 18.55 -30.00
N ARG A 145 8.17 19.00 -28.78
CA ARG A 145 7.31 20.15 -28.49
C ARG A 145 8.07 21.46 -28.63
N LEU A 146 9.37 21.52 -28.40
CA LEU A 146 10.19 22.68 -28.77
C LEU A 146 10.07 22.95 -30.28
N MET A 147 10.15 21.88 -31.08
CA MET A 147 9.87 21.91 -32.52
C MET A 147 8.42 22.31 -32.87
N LYS A 148 7.43 21.94 -32.03
CA LYS A 148 6.01 22.16 -32.30
C LYS A 148 5.44 23.46 -31.73
N ILE A 149 5.95 23.99 -30.61
CA ILE A 149 5.59 25.31 -30.03
C ILE A 149 6.00 26.43 -30.98
N ILE A 150 7.09 26.26 -31.73
CA ILE A 150 7.45 27.15 -32.85
C ILE A 150 6.30 27.26 -33.88
N TYR A 151 5.40 26.27 -33.96
CA TYR A 151 4.36 26.18 -35.00
C TYR A 151 2.90 26.20 -34.49
N ILE A 152 2.58 25.56 -33.36
CA ILE A 152 1.20 25.28 -32.90
C ILE A 152 1.19 25.20 -31.37
N ASN A 153 0.61 26.22 -30.73
CA ASN A 153 0.55 26.44 -29.29
C ASN A 153 -0.39 25.43 -28.59
N ASP A 154 0.10 24.25 -28.19
CA ASP A 154 -0.72 23.21 -27.51
C ASP A 154 -0.04 22.73 -26.22
N SER A 155 -0.45 23.31 -25.08
CA SER A 155 0.24 23.23 -23.79
C SER A 155 -0.19 22.08 -22.87
N HIS A 156 -1.38 21.51 -23.08
CA HIS A 156 -2.07 20.64 -22.11
C HIS A 156 -1.52 19.20 -22.03
N THR A 157 -0.85 18.71 -23.08
CA THR A 157 -0.47 17.28 -23.16
C THR A 157 0.72 16.85 -22.29
N LEU A 158 1.56 17.77 -21.81
CA LEU A 158 2.78 17.46 -21.04
C LEU A 158 2.50 17.36 -19.53
N GLU A 159 1.66 18.26 -19.02
CA GLU A 159 1.21 18.26 -17.62
C GLU A 159 0.42 16.99 -17.32
N ASP A 160 -0.40 16.54 -18.28
CA ASP A 160 -1.16 15.31 -18.19
C ASP A 160 -0.28 14.05 -18.06
N LEU A 161 0.79 13.92 -18.86
CA LEU A 161 1.69 12.77 -18.78
C LEU A 161 2.46 12.75 -17.45
N SER A 162 3.00 13.91 -17.05
CA SER A 162 3.76 14.02 -15.80
C SER A 162 2.87 13.75 -14.59
N SER A 163 1.59 14.15 -14.64
CA SER A 163 0.57 13.79 -13.65
C SER A 163 0.36 12.28 -13.57
N ILE A 164 0.16 11.61 -14.71
CA ILE A 164 -0.02 10.15 -14.75
C ILE A 164 1.18 9.40 -14.15
N ILE A 165 2.41 9.85 -14.45
CA ILE A 165 3.62 9.21 -13.92
C ILE A 165 3.74 9.42 -12.42
N ARG A 166 3.38 10.61 -11.90
CA ARG A 166 3.34 10.88 -10.45
C ARG A 166 2.31 10.00 -9.74
N GLU A 167 1.10 9.89 -10.26
CA GLU A 167 0.08 8.97 -9.72
C GLU A 167 0.59 7.51 -9.72
N LEU A 168 1.31 7.10 -10.77
CA LEU A 168 1.91 5.75 -10.84
C LEU A 168 3.05 5.56 -9.83
N GLN A 169 3.85 6.59 -9.60
CA GLN A 169 4.91 6.62 -8.61
C GLN A 169 4.34 6.54 -7.18
N GLU A 170 3.24 7.24 -6.90
CA GLU A 170 2.54 7.13 -5.61
C GLU A 170 2.07 5.70 -5.35
N GLU A 171 1.41 5.07 -6.32
CA GLU A 171 0.97 3.67 -6.21
C GLU A 171 2.15 2.70 -6.01
N GLY A 172 3.24 2.87 -6.76
CA GLY A 172 4.44 2.03 -6.61
C GLY A 172 5.12 2.19 -5.25
N ASN A 173 5.24 3.43 -4.76
CA ASN A 173 5.79 3.72 -3.44
C ASN A 173 4.92 3.12 -2.32
N ASN A 174 3.60 3.21 -2.43
CA ASN A 174 2.68 2.61 -1.46
C ASN A 174 2.84 1.09 -1.38
N LEU A 175 3.04 0.42 -2.52
CA LEU A 175 3.32 -1.02 -2.55
C LEU A 175 4.62 -1.37 -1.82
N LEU A 176 5.71 -0.65 -2.11
CA LEU A 176 7.02 -0.89 -1.49
C LEU A 176 7.02 -0.56 0.01
N TYR A 177 6.35 0.52 0.42
CA TYR A 177 6.22 0.92 1.82
C TYR A 177 5.42 -0.10 2.64
N ASN A 178 4.26 -0.52 2.15
CA ASN A 178 3.47 -1.53 2.85
C ASN A 178 4.23 -2.87 2.95
N LEU A 179 4.99 -3.19 1.90
CA LEU A 179 5.82 -4.38 1.88
C LEU A 179 6.98 -4.30 2.89
N SER A 180 7.69 -3.16 2.96
CA SER A 180 8.79 -2.98 3.90
C SER A 180 8.30 -3.11 5.35
N LEU A 181 7.16 -2.53 5.69
CA LEU A 181 6.53 -2.68 7.01
C LEU A 181 6.25 -4.15 7.36
N ARG A 182 5.68 -4.90 6.41
CA ARG A 182 5.39 -6.33 6.61
C ARG A 182 6.68 -7.14 6.82
N LEU A 183 7.67 -6.94 5.95
CA LEU A 183 8.95 -7.65 6.02
C LEU A 183 9.71 -7.31 7.31
N ASN A 184 9.71 -6.05 7.73
CA ASN A 184 10.32 -5.64 9.00
C ASN A 184 9.62 -6.28 10.21
N LYS A 185 8.28 -6.39 10.17
CA LYS A 185 7.53 -7.10 11.21
C LYS A 185 7.88 -8.59 11.27
N GLN A 186 8.09 -9.24 10.12
CA GLN A 186 8.51 -10.64 10.06
C GLN A 186 9.94 -10.81 10.58
N TRP A 187 10.87 -9.95 10.17
CA TRP A 187 12.24 -9.95 10.65
C TRP A 187 12.34 -9.68 12.16
N LYS A 188 11.56 -8.75 12.72
CA LYS A 188 11.51 -8.50 14.18
C LYS A 188 11.03 -9.72 14.97
N LYS A 189 10.14 -10.53 14.40
CA LYS A 189 9.66 -11.77 15.03
C LYS A 189 10.67 -12.90 14.95
N ASN A 190 11.27 -13.09 13.77
CA ASN A 190 12.22 -14.15 13.47
C ASN A 190 13.43 -13.56 12.73
N PRO A 191 14.39 -12.97 13.47
CA PRO A 191 15.55 -12.35 12.86
C PRO A 191 16.42 -13.43 12.21
N HIS A 192 16.90 -13.14 10.99
CA HIS A 192 17.75 -14.05 10.23
C HIS A 192 18.96 -13.28 9.70
N VAL A 193 20.15 -13.88 9.75
CA VAL A 193 21.43 -13.20 9.42
C VAL A 193 21.52 -12.69 7.98
N VAL A 194 20.74 -13.26 7.07
CA VAL A 194 20.70 -12.87 5.65
C VAL A 194 19.74 -11.72 5.36
N ASN A 195 18.93 -11.35 6.35
CA ASN A 195 17.94 -10.28 6.23
C ASN A 195 18.29 -9.15 7.20
N LYS A 196 17.96 -7.93 6.80
CA LYS A 196 18.12 -6.72 7.61
C LYS A 196 16.83 -5.94 7.60
N GLU A 197 16.68 -5.07 8.60
CA GLU A 197 15.62 -4.07 8.58
C GLU A 197 15.70 -3.26 7.27
N ILE A 198 14.56 -3.14 6.62
CA ILE A 198 14.38 -2.38 5.39
C ILE A 198 13.96 -0.97 5.80
N ILE A 199 14.86 -0.01 5.61
CA ILE A 199 14.56 1.42 5.79
C ILE A 199 14.11 1.93 4.41
N TYR A 200 12.82 2.21 4.28
CA TYR A 200 12.22 2.68 3.02
C TYR A 200 11.59 4.06 3.25
N ASP A 201 12.42 5.10 3.12
CA ASP A 201 12.00 6.49 3.26
C ASP A 201 11.71 7.08 1.87
N HIS A 202 10.43 7.21 1.52
CA HIS A 202 10.00 7.88 0.29
C HIS A 202 9.10 9.08 0.59
N PRO A 203 9.20 10.17 -0.20
CA PRO A 203 10.06 10.32 -1.37
C PRO A 203 11.53 10.51 -0.98
N HIS A 204 12.45 9.81 -1.66
CA HIS A 204 13.86 10.19 -1.61
C HIS A 204 13.94 11.66 -2.07
N PRO A 205 14.70 12.52 -1.38
CA PRO A 205 14.85 13.90 -1.81
C PRO A 205 15.31 13.89 -3.27
N VAL A 206 14.60 14.64 -4.12
CA VAL A 206 15.10 15.00 -5.45
C VAL A 206 16.50 15.55 -5.20
N ASN A 207 17.51 14.92 -5.77
CA ASN A 207 18.92 15.18 -5.51
C ASN A 207 19.23 16.66 -5.80
N THR A 208 19.06 17.55 -4.82
CA THR A 208 19.33 18.99 -4.90
C THR A 208 20.59 19.37 -4.12
N ALA A 209 21.35 18.39 -3.62
CA ALA A 209 22.49 18.63 -2.74
C ALA A 209 23.73 17.76 -2.99
N GLN A 210 23.84 17.05 -4.13
CA GLN A 210 25.09 16.37 -4.52
C GLN A 210 26.00 17.17 -5.47
N ASP A 211 25.58 18.37 -5.92
CA ASP A 211 26.41 19.31 -6.68
C ASP A 211 27.10 20.35 -5.78
N LYS A 212 27.60 19.94 -4.61
CA LYS A 212 28.66 20.65 -3.92
C LYS A 212 29.88 19.75 -3.87
N TYR A 213 30.56 19.65 -5.01
CA TYR A 213 32.00 19.44 -5.00
C TYR A 213 32.61 20.49 -4.07
N SER A 214 33.11 20.06 -2.92
CA SER A 214 34.26 20.72 -2.28
C SER A 214 35.51 20.10 -2.91
N PRO A 215 36.15 20.72 -3.90
CA PRO A 215 37.54 20.44 -4.14
C PRO A 215 38.29 21.14 -3.00
N ASN A 216 38.81 20.37 -2.05
CA ASN A 216 40.00 20.64 -1.25
C ASN A 216 40.01 19.71 -0.05
N GLU A 217 40.83 18.67 -0.12
CA GLU A 217 41.68 18.20 1.00
C GLU A 217 42.43 16.94 0.52
N TYR A 218 43.53 17.17 -0.20
CA TYR A 218 44.67 16.27 -0.14
C TYR A 218 45.89 17.14 0.19
N VAL A 219 46.40 16.91 1.40
CA VAL A 219 47.75 17.26 1.87
C VAL A 219 48.78 16.50 1.05
#